data_AF-A0A4Q3SRQ4-F1
#
_entry.id   AF-A0A4Q3SRQ4-F1
#
_cell.length_a   1.000
_cell.length_b   1.000
_cell.length_c   1.000
_cell.angle_alpha   90.00
_cell.angle_beta   90.00
_cell.angle_gamma   90.00
#
_symmetry.space_group_name_H-M   'P 1'
#
loop_
_entity.id
_entity.type
_entity.pdbx_description
1 polymer ?
#
loop_
_entity_poly.entity_id
_entity_poly.type
_entity_poly.pdbx_seq_one_letter_code
_entity_poly.pdbx_strand_id
1 'polypeptide(L)' 'MTQDQFKDFQQAAQKGEVPDAQNPIFLFSSTNSALLLQLAKGELDARALACIEMMNRGLSVIDGSYVGFAKAEELFNSIL' A
#
# COMPACT_ATOMS: atom_id res chain seq x y z
N MET A 1 -3.56 1.29 -10.06
CA MET A 1 -4.66 0.32 -10.26
C MET A 1 -5.33 0.60 -11.60
N THR A 2 -5.60 -0.42 -12.40
CA THR A 2 -6.40 -0.31 -13.64
C THR A 2 -7.90 -0.42 -13.34
N GLN A 3 -8.76 -0.08 -14.31
CA GLN A 3 -10.22 -0.24 -14.16
C GLN A 3 -10.63 -1.71 -13.96
N ASP A 4 -9.99 -2.63 -14.66
CA ASP A 4 -10.26 -4.07 -14.51
C ASP A 4 -9.90 -4.55 -13.10
N GLN A 5 -8.72 -4.18 -12.60
CA GLN A 5 -8.31 -4.49 -11.23
C GLN A 5 -9.31 -3.95 -10.19
N PHE A 6 -9.83 -2.74 -10.39
CA PHE A 6 -10.84 -2.16 -9.52
C PHE A 6 -12.13 -2.98 -9.53
N LYS A 7 -12.61 -3.37 -10.71
CA LYS A 7 -13.82 -4.18 -10.87
C LYS A 7 -13.66 -5.56 -10.22
N ASP A 8 -12.50 -6.19 -10.36
CA ASP A 8 -12.22 -7.50 -9.76
C ASP A 8 -12.30 -7.44 -8.22
N PHE A 9 -11.69 -6.42 -7.59
CA PHE A 9 -11.80 -6.22 -6.14
C PHE A 9 -13.24 -5.95 -5.69
N GLN A 10 -14.02 -5.19 -6.46
CA GLN A 10 -15.44 -4.96 -6.14
C GLN A 10 -16.26 -6.25 -6.19
N GLN A 11 -16.05 -7.10 -7.20
CA GLN A 11 -16.74 -8.37 -7.34
C GLN A 11 -16.36 -9.34 -6.21
N ALA A 12 -15.07 -9.46 -5.90
CA ALA A 12 -14.60 -10.28 -4.79
C ALA A 12 -15.19 -9.82 -3.44
N ALA A 13 -15.27 -8.51 -3.22
CA ALA A 13 -15.87 -7.95 -2.01
C ALA A 13 -17.37 -8.25 -1.89
N GLN A 14 -18.14 -8.13 -2.99
CA GLN A 14 -19.57 -8.47 -3.01
C GLN A 14 -19.85 -9.94 -2.69
N LYS A 15 -18.93 -10.84 -3.05
CA LYS A 15 -19.02 -12.27 -2.77
C LYS A 15 -18.49 -12.66 -1.38
N GLY A 16 -17.87 -11.72 -0.66
CA GLY A 16 -17.19 -12.00 0.62
C GLY A 16 -15.89 -12.78 0.48
N GLU A 17 -15.26 -12.76 -0.71
CA GLU A 17 -14.02 -13.50 -1.01
C GLU A 17 -12.76 -12.75 -0.55
N VAL A 18 -12.85 -11.44 -0.30
CA VAL A 18 -11.75 -10.62 0.21
C VAL A 18 -12.14 -9.96 1.53
N PRO A 19 -11.36 -10.15 2.61
CA PRO A 19 -11.57 -9.40 3.86
C PRO A 19 -11.30 -7.91 3.68
N ASP A 20 -12.04 -7.07 4.40
CA ASP A 20 -11.89 -5.60 4.36
C ASP A 20 -10.45 -5.11 4.61
N ALA A 21 -9.74 -5.75 5.55
CA ALA A 21 -8.35 -5.43 5.87
C ALA A 21 -7.35 -5.73 4.73
N GLN A 22 -7.77 -6.49 3.72
CA GLN A 22 -6.98 -6.84 2.53
C GLN A 22 -7.53 -6.19 1.26
N ASN A 23 -8.66 -5.48 1.33
CA ASN A 23 -9.30 -4.86 0.19
C ASN A 23 -8.81 -3.41 0.02
N PRO A 24 -7.96 -3.10 -0.99
CA PRO A 24 -7.44 -1.75 -1.20
C PRO A 24 -8.56 -0.74 -1.48
N ILE A 25 -9.68 -1.14 -2.09
CA ILE A 25 -10.81 -0.23 -2.35
C ILE A 25 -11.44 0.21 -1.04
N PHE A 26 -11.65 -0.73 -0.12
CA PHE A 26 -12.23 -0.44 1.18
C PHE A 26 -11.27 0.40 2.05
N LEU A 27 -9.98 0.06 2.07
CA LEU A 27 -8.97 0.83 2.79
C LEU A 27 -8.92 2.28 2.31
N PHE A 28 -8.93 2.51 0.99
CA PHE A 28 -8.95 3.86 0.43
C PHE A 28 -10.30 4.58 0.60
N SER A 29 -11.44 3.87 0.61
CA SER A 29 -12.74 4.50 0.87
C SER A 29 -12.88 4.99 2.32
N SER A 30 -12.15 4.37 3.25
CA SER A 30 -12.07 4.80 4.66
C SER A 30 -11.01 5.89 4.91
N THR A 31 -10.17 6.20 3.92
CA THR A 31 -9.10 7.21 4.04
C THR A 31 -9.67 8.63 4.00
N ASN A 32 -9.10 9.53 4.81
CA ASN A 32 -9.51 10.94 4.86
C ASN A 32 -9.41 11.64 3.49
N SER A 33 -10.44 12.40 3.10
CA SER A 33 -10.50 13.05 1.78
C SER A 33 -9.38 14.07 1.51
N ALA A 34 -8.89 14.78 2.54
CA ALA A 34 -7.78 15.72 2.37
C ALA A 34 -6.48 14.98 2.05
N LEU A 35 -6.26 13.81 2.65
CA LEU A 35 -5.12 12.95 2.32
C LEU A 35 -5.25 12.38 0.89
N LEU A 36 -6.44 11.91 0.51
CA LEU A 36 -6.71 11.45 -0.86
C LEU A 36 -6.43 12.54 -1.90
N LEU A 37 -6.78 13.80 -1.61
CA LEU A 37 -6.51 14.92 -2.50
C LEU A 37 -5.00 15.19 -2.66
N GLN A 38 -4.24 15.13 -1.57
CA GLN A 38 -2.77 15.29 -1.63
C GLN A 38 -2.13 14.19 -2.48
N LEU A 39 -2.57 12.94 -2.32
CA LEU A 39 -2.11 11.81 -3.15
C LEU A 39 -2.49 12.00 -4.62
N ALA A 40 -3.72 12.43 -4.91
CA ALA A 40 -4.20 12.65 -6.28
C ALA A 40 -3.46 13.77 -7.02
N LYS A 41 -2.98 14.78 -6.29
CA LYS A 41 -2.18 15.88 -6.84
C LYS A 41 -0.68 15.56 -6.94
N GLY A 42 -0.23 14.43 -6.39
CA GLY A 42 1.19 14.13 -6.26
C GLY A 42 1.93 14.99 -5.24
N GLU A 43 1.21 15.66 -4.32
CA GLU A 43 1.80 16.37 -3.18
C GLU A 43 2.38 15.39 -2.15
N LEU A 44 1.90 14.14 -2.17
CA LEU A 44 2.43 13.01 -1.41
C LEU A 44 2.69 11.81 -2.32
N ASP A 45 3.86 11.20 -2.16
CA ASP A 45 4.22 9.96 -2.86
C ASP A 45 3.75 8.74 -2.06
N ALA A 46 2.66 8.12 -2.51
CA ALA A 46 2.11 6.90 -1.92
C ALA A 46 3.12 5.74 -1.88
N ARG A 47 3.99 5.63 -2.90
CA ARG A 47 4.99 4.57 -2.97
C ARG A 47 6.07 4.80 -1.91
N ALA A 48 6.55 6.04 -1.77
CA ALA A 48 7.51 6.38 -0.72
C ALA A 48 6.95 6.07 0.68
N LEU A 49 5.70 6.45 0.96
CA LEU A 49 5.03 6.12 2.23
C LEU A 49 4.94 4.61 2.47
N ALA A 50 4.57 3.84 1.46
CA ALA A 50 4.51 2.37 1.57
C ALA A 50 5.89 1.76 1.85
N CYS A 51 6.94 2.24 1.20
CA CYS A 51 8.31 1.79 1.43
C CYS A 51 8.80 2.12 2.85
N ILE A 52 8.50 3.31 3.36
CA ILE A 52 8.79 3.71 4.75
C ILE A 52 8.08 2.77 5.74
N GLU A 53 6.80 2.47 5.49
CA GLU A 53 6.05 1.54 6.34
C GLU A 53 6.61 0.11 6.31
N MET A 54 7.05 -0.38 5.15
CA MET A 54 7.72 -1.69 5.05
C MET A 54 9.02 -1.70 5.86
N MET A 55 9.84 -0.66 5.74
CA MET A 55 11.08 -0.50 6.51
C MET A 55 10.81 -0.48 8.01
N ASN A 56 9.85 0.33 8.47
CA ASN A 56 9.46 0.45 9.87
C ASN A 56 8.95 -0.87 10.47
N ARG A 57 8.52 -1.81 9.63
CA ARG A 57 8.04 -3.14 10.02
C ARG A 57 9.12 -4.23 9.88
N GLY A 58 10.33 -3.87 9.45
CA GLY A 58 11.42 -4.81 9.20
C GLY A 58 11.17 -5.71 7.98
N LEU A 59 10.38 -5.23 7.02
CA LEU A 59 10.00 -5.96 5.81
C LEU A 59 10.80 -5.48 4.60
N SER A 60 11.20 -6.42 3.76
CA SER A 60 11.85 -6.18 2.47
C SER A 60 10.85 -5.54 1.51
N VAL A 61 11.25 -4.40 0.95
CA VAL A 61 10.53 -3.69 -0.13
C VAL A 61 10.55 -4.40 -1.48
N ILE A 62 11.34 -5.48 -1.61
CA ILE A 62 11.50 -6.24 -2.85
C ILE A 62 10.44 -7.34 -2.93
N ASP A 63 10.28 -8.11 -1.85
CA ASP A 63 9.47 -9.33 -1.81
C ASP A 63 8.52 -9.42 -0.60
N GLY A 64 8.54 -8.44 0.30
CA GLY A 64 7.69 -8.39 1.49
C GLY A 64 8.12 -9.32 2.62
N SER A 65 9.26 -10.02 2.49
CA SER A 65 9.77 -10.92 3.53
C SER A 65 10.26 -10.15 4.76
N TYR A 66 10.15 -10.76 5.96
CA TYR A 66 10.74 -10.18 7.16
C TYR A 66 12.26 -10.39 7.16
N VAL A 67 13.00 -9.28 7.19
CA VAL A 67 14.48 -9.24 7.16
C VAL A 67 15.08 -8.55 8.39
N GLY A 68 14.23 -8.04 9.29
CA GLY A 68 14.63 -7.24 10.44
C GLY A 68 14.89 -5.76 10.08
N PHE A 69 14.90 -4.90 11.09
CA PHE A 69 14.91 -3.44 10.89
C PHE A 69 16.15 -2.92 10.16
N ALA A 70 17.35 -3.33 10.57
CA ALA A 70 18.60 -2.86 9.97
C ALA A 70 18.72 -3.23 8.48
N LYS A 71 18.33 -4.46 8.11
CA LYS A 71 18.38 -4.90 6.72
C LYS A 71 17.30 -4.24 5.87
N ALA A 72 16.11 -4.02 6.44
CA ALA A 72 15.05 -3.31 5.74
C ALA A 72 15.43 -1.85 5.45
N GLU A 73 16.12 -1.17 6.38
CA GLU A 73 16.67 0.18 6.18
C GLU A 73 17.75 0.21 5.10
N GLU A 74 18.69 -0.75 5.09
CA GLU A 74 19.69 -0.89 4.03
C GLU A 74 19.03 -1.04 2.65
N LEU A 75 18.02 -1.91 2.55
CA LEU A 75 17.28 -2.15 1.30
C LEU A 75 16.51 -0.90 0.86
N PHE A 76 15.85 -0.20 1.79
CA PHE A 76 15.14 1.05 1.52
C PHE A 76 16.08 2.12 0.94
N ASN A 77 17.25 2.31 1.53
CA ASN A 77 18.23 3.29 1.06
C ASN A 77 18.83 2.95 -0.32
N SER A 78 18.75 1.68 -0.75
CA SER A 78 19.26 1.24 -2.06
C SER A 78 18.30 1.49 -3.23
N ILE A 79 17.03 1.83 -2.94
CA ILE A 79 15.98 2.08 -3.96
C ILE A 79 15.50 3.54 -4.00
N LEU A 80 16.10 4.41 -3.19
CA LEU A 80 16.02 5.88 -3.32
C LEU A 80 17.02 6.36 -4.37
#